data_AF-A0A2G1WLP4-F1
#
_entry.id   AF-A0A2G1WLP4-F1
#
_cell.length_a   1.000
_cell.length_b   1.000
_cell.length_c   1.000
_cell.angle_alpha   90.00
_cell.angle_beta   90.00
_cell.angle_gamma   90.00
#
_symmetry.space_group_name_H-M   'P 1'
#
loop_
_entity.id
_entity.type
_entity.pdbx_description
1 polymer ?
#
loop_
_entity_poly.entity_id
_entity_poly.type
_entity_poly.pdbx_seq_one_letter_code
_entity_poly.pdbx_strand_id
1 'polypeptide(L)'
;GVDPETTAYPDMLAACKRALFRLLDFLDDDFAFDDLTVVFSGGRGYHVHVRDESVRALNSDARREIVDYVRAIDLDTEGLIRTVSDRGTTKRVLRTEGGWGARVHEALIEYADDLRDMDDEDARERLMELDGIGEGRAETILGAFERNPTAVREGNVEAGGPGVRRLVSALAAQVTATDTAPIDEPVTTDTRRLIRLPGTLHGGSGLVVTPIEREELADFDPLRDAVPDRFVGREIRIETDVDRTVELNGERVRVEPGRNTVPEFAGVFLMARGEARKAPER
;
A
#
# COMPACT_ATOMS: atom_id res chain seq x y z
N GLY A 1 -3.90 10.69 4.42
CA GLY A 1 -2.76 9.84 4.83
C GLY A 1 -2.92 9.45 6.29
N VAL A 2 -2.14 8.48 6.75
CA VAL A 2 -2.07 8.11 8.18
C VAL A 2 -1.19 9.15 8.89
N ASP A 3 -1.74 9.81 9.91
CA ASP A 3 -0.97 10.67 10.80
C ASP A 3 -0.64 9.89 12.08
N PRO A 4 0.65 9.59 12.35
CA PRO A 4 1.04 8.78 13.50
C PRO A 4 0.74 9.43 14.86
N GLU A 5 0.47 10.74 14.92
CA GLU A 5 0.14 11.45 16.16
C GLU A 5 -1.35 11.40 16.48
N THR A 6 -2.21 11.32 15.46
CA THR A 6 -3.67 11.45 15.61
C THR A 6 -4.45 10.19 15.23
N THR A 7 -3.88 9.31 14.43
CA THR A 7 -4.54 8.07 13.99
C THR A 7 -4.48 7.01 15.08
N ALA A 8 -5.61 6.35 15.35
CA ALA A 8 -5.64 5.27 16.33
C ALA A 8 -4.71 4.12 15.91
N TYR A 9 -4.10 3.44 16.88
CA TYR A 9 -3.12 2.38 16.62
C TYR A 9 -3.65 1.23 15.74
N PRO A 10 -4.88 0.72 15.92
CA PRO A 10 -5.46 -0.28 15.02
C PRO A 10 -5.62 0.22 13.58
N ASP A 11 -6.04 1.47 13.39
CA ASP A 11 -6.22 2.07 12.07
C ASP A 11 -4.89 2.24 11.34
N MET A 12 -3.82 2.58 12.06
CA MET A 12 -2.45 2.60 11.50
C MET A 12 -2.04 1.22 11.00
N LEU A 13 -2.28 0.17 11.79
CA LEU A 13 -1.94 -1.21 11.41
C LEU A 13 -2.73 -1.66 10.18
N ALA A 14 -4.03 -1.35 10.12
CA ALA A 14 -4.89 -1.65 8.97
C ALA A 14 -4.43 -0.90 7.71
N ALA A 15 -4.03 0.37 7.84
CA ALA A 15 -3.47 1.13 6.73
C ALA A 15 -2.12 0.57 6.25
N CYS A 16 -1.23 0.17 7.16
CA CYS A 16 0.02 -0.50 6.81
C CYS A 16 -0.20 -1.86 6.15
N LYS A 17 -1.24 -2.61 6.56
CA LYS A 17 -1.62 -3.89 5.92
C LYS A 17 -2.12 -3.68 4.49
N ARG A 18 -2.94 -2.66 4.24
CA ARG A 18 -3.34 -2.27 2.87
C ARG A 18 -2.15 -1.83 2.01
N ALA A 19 -1.22 -1.07 2.58
CA ALA A 19 0.02 -0.68 1.90
C ALA A 19 0.92 -1.89 1.58
N LEU A 20 0.96 -2.88 2.48
CA LEU A 20 1.67 -4.14 2.25
C LEU A 20 1.08 -4.89 1.06
N PHE A 21 -0.25 -5.05 0.94
CA PHE A 21 -0.84 -5.73 -0.22
C PHE A 21 -0.44 -5.06 -1.54
N ARG A 22 -0.51 -3.74 -1.63
CA ARG A 22 -0.03 -3.02 -2.83
C ARG A 22 1.44 -3.28 -3.13
N LEU A 23 2.29 -3.32 -2.10
CA LEU A 23 3.70 -3.68 -2.28
C LEU A 23 3.85 -5.10 -2.84
N LEU A 24 3.08 -6.05 -2.33
CA LEU A 24 3.12 -7.44 -2.79
C LEU A 24 2.69 -7.54 -4.26
N ASP A 25 1.67 -6.79 -4.69
CA ASP A 25 1.27 -6.75 -6.11
C ASP A 25 2.44 -6.33 -7.02
N PHE A 26 3.25 -5.34 -6.62
CA PHE A 26 4.46 -5.00 -7.39
C PHE A 26 5.51 -6.12 -7.40
N LEU A 27 5.77 -6.72 -6.23
CA LEU A 27 6.81 -7.74 -6.09
C LEU A 27 6.44 -9.05 -6.83
N ASP A 28 5.16 -9.38 -6.84
CA ASP A 28 4.62 -10.60 -7.43
C ASP A 28 4.32 -10.40 -8.93
N ASP A 29 3.61 -9.34 -9.34
CA ASP A 29 3.15 -9.17 -10.73
C ASP A 29 4.16 -8.48 -11.64
N ASP A 30 4.86 -7.47 -11.13
CA ASP A 30 5.77 -6.67 -11.97
C ASP A 30 7.19 -7.24 -11.97
N PHE A 31 7.71 -7.58 -10.79
CA PHE A 31 9.06 -8.11 -10.66
C PHE A 31 9.13 -9.63 -10.74
N ALA A 32 8.02 -10.31 -10.46
CA ALA A 32 7.94 -11.77 -10.42
C ALA A 32 9.02 -12.40 -9.54
N PHE A 33 9.20 -11.87 -8.32
CA PHE A 33 10.13 -12.44 -7.35
C PHE A 33 9.57 -13.72 -6.73
N ASP A 34 10.42 -14.73 -6.56
CA ASP A 34 10.01 -16.06 -6.10
C ASP A 34 10.17 -16.26 -4.58
N ASP A 35 11.25 -15.74 -3.98
CA ASP A 35 11.62 -15.96 -2.58
C ASP A 35 11.30 -14.72 -1.73
N LEU A 36 10.03 -14.65 -1.32
CA LEU A 36 9.45 -13.55 -0.56
C LEU A 36 9.03 -14.00 0.86
N THR A 37 9.56 -13.33 1.89
CA THR A 37 9.14 -13.52 3.28
C THR A 37 8.46 -12.27 3.81
N VAL A 38 7.21 -12.39 4.26
CA VAL A 38 6.47 -11.31 4.95
C VAL A 38 6.62 -11.45 6.45
N VAL A 39 6.89 -10.34 7.14
CA VAL A 39 7.11 -10.31 8.58
C VAL A 39 6.40 -9.11 9.19
N PHE A 40 5.54 -9.30 10.18
CA PHE A 40 5.10 -8.21 11.05
C PHE A 40 6.27 -7.74 11.91
N SER A 41 6.56 -6.44 11.88
CA SER A 41 7.71 -5.85 12.57
C SER A 41 7.64 -5.94 14.11
N GLY A 42 6.50 -6.33 14.66
CA GLY A 42 6.15 -6.19 16.08
C GLY A 42 5.76 -4.76 16.48
N GLY A 43 5.93 -3.79 15.59
CA GLY A 43 5.67 -2.37 15.86
C GLY A 43 4.42 -1.85 15.17
N ARG A 44 4.60 -1.07 14.10
CA ARG A 44 3.52 -0.37 13.37
C ARG A 44 3.38 -0.80 11.91
N GLY A 45 4.20 -1.72 11.44
CA GLY A 45 4.21 -2.10 10.04
C GLY A 45 4.80 -3.47 9.77
N TYR A 46 5.12 -3.70 8.52
CA TYR A 46 5.56 -5.00 8.00
C TYR A 46 6.90 -4.84 7.28
N HIS A 47 7.62 -5.94 7.17
CA HIS A 47 8.81 -6.08 6.36
C HIS A 47 8.56 -7.15 5.31
N VAL A 48 9.04 -6.92 4.09
CA VAL A 48 9.10 -7.93 3.04
C VAL A 48 10.56 -8.15 2.71
N HIS A 49 11.02 -9.39 2.82
CA HIS A 49 12.39 -9.77 2.46
C HIS A 49 12.35 -10.51 1.12
N VAL A 50 13.10 -10.00 0.15
CA VAL A 50 13.32 -10.66 -1.15
C VAL A 50 14.70 -11.32 -1.14
N ARG A 51 14.79 -12.60 -1.48
CA ARG A 51 16.03 -13.40 -1.37
C ARG A 51 16.50 -14.04 -2.69
N ASP A 52 15.79 -13.74 -3.76
CA ASP A 52 16.12 -14.09 -5.14
C ASP A 52 17.59 -13.82 -5.45
N GLU A 53 18.20 -14.68 -6.26
CA GLU A 53 19.60 -14.52 -6.66
C GLU A 53 19.80 -13.23 -7.47
N SER A 54 18.81 -12.85 -8.27
CA SER A 54 18.79 -11.66 -9.13
C SER A 54 19.00 -10.35 -8.36
N VAL A 55 18.55 -10.28 -7.09
CA VAL A 55 18.61 -9.03 -6.31
C VAL A 55 19.87 -8.90 -5.44
N ARG A 56 20.70 -9.96 -5.32
CA ARG A 56 21.85 -9.99 -4.41
C ARG A 56 22.95 -9.00 -4.78
N ALA A 57 23.17 -8.80 -6.08
CA ALA A 57 24.22 -7.92 -6.60
C ALA A 57 23.79 -6.44 -6.71
N LEU A 58 22.51 -6.13 -6.44
CA LEU A 58 22.00 -4.77 -6.57
C LEU A 58 22.67 -3.86 -5.53
N ASN A 59 23.31 -2.80 -6.03
CA ASN A 59 23.86 -1.73 -5.22
C ASN A 59 22.76 -0.76 -4.75
N SER A 60 23.14 0.26 -3.97
CA SER A 60 22.20 1.25 -3.44
C SER A 60 21.42 1.99 -4.53
N ASP A 61 22.04 2.29 -5.67
CA ASP A 61 21.42 3.03 -6.76
C ASP A 61 20.39 2.16 -7.49
N ALA A 62 20.74 0.91 -7.82
CA ALA A 62 19.80 -0.02 -8.45
C ALA A 62 18.61 -0.35 -7.52
N ARG A 63 18.83 -0.39 -6.20
CA ARG A 63 17.76 -0.53 -5.20
C ARG A 63 16.88 0.71 -5.12
N ARG A 64 17.44 1.90 -5.35
CA ARG A 64 16.67 3.16 -5.42
C ARG A 64 15.73 3.15 -6.61
N GLU A 65 16.15 2.68 -7.78
CA GLU A 65 15.25 2.54 -8.93
C GLU A 65 14.04 1.65 -8.63
N ILE A 66 14.20 0.58 -7.84
CA ILE A 66 13.07 -0.26 -7.37
C ILE A 66 12.15 0.57 -6.46
N VAL A 67 12.71 1.36 -5.54
CA VAL A 67 11.91 2.23 -4.66
C VAL A 67 11.13 3.27 -5.47
N ASP A 68 11.80 3.92 -6.41
CA ASP A 68 11.21 4.95 -7.26
C ASP A 68 10.09 4.36 -8.11
N TYR A 69 10.29 3.15 -8.64
CA TYR A 69 9.27 2.41 -9.38
C TYR A 69 8.01 2.12 -8.53
N VAL A 70 8.13 1.49 -7.36
CA VAL A 70 6.96 1.13 -6.53
C VAL A 70 6.27 2.35 -5.90
N ARG A 71 6.98 3.48 -5.82
CA ARG A 71 6.45 4.77 -5.34
C ARG A 71 6.00 5.71 -6.46
N ALA A 72 6.12 5.28 -7.73
CA ALA A 72 5.86 6.11 -8.90
C ALA A 72 6.59 7.48 -8.88
N ILE A 73 7.81 7.53 -8.33
CA ILE A 73 8.61 8.76 -8.31
C ILE A 73 8.99 9.09 -9.76
N ASP A 74 8.69 10.32 -10.17
CA ASP A 74 8.98 10.85 -11.51
C ASP A 74 8.49 9.93 -12.66
N LEU A 75 7.32 9.31 -12.49
CA LEU A 75 6.74 8.42 -13.51
C LEU A 75 6.59 9.14 -14.87
N ASP A 76 7.30 8.64 -15.87
CA ASP A 76 7.17 9.10 -17.25
C ASP A 76 5.88 8.57 -17.90
N THR A 77 4.81 9.36 -17.80
CA THR A 77 3.51 9.03 -18.42
C THR A 77 3.56 8.95 -19.95
N GLU A 78 4.50 9.65 -20.61
CA GLU A 78 4.66 9.52 -22.07
C GLU A 78 5.30 8.17 -22.41
N GLY A 79 6.25 7.71 -21.59
CA GLY A 79 6.90 6.40 -21.70
C GLY A 79 5.95 5.21 -21.55
N LEU A 80 4.78 5.40 -20.92
CA LEU A 80 3.71 4.40 -20.87
C LEU A 80 3.06 4.15 -22.24
N ILE A 81 3.23 5.08 -23.19
CA ILE A 81 2.65 5.00 -24.53
C ILE A 81 3.73 4.54 -25.51
N ARG A 82 3.49 3.42 -26.20
CA ARG A 82 4.36 2.94 -27.27
C ARG A 82 3.75 3.19 -28.65
N THR A 83 4.61 3.39 -29.65
CA THR A 83 4.18 3.42 -31.05
C THR A 83 4.24 2.00 -31.61
N VAL A 84 3.13 1.54 -32.19
CA VAL A 84 3.03 0.24 -32.87
C VAL A 84 2.61 0.45 -34.32
N SER A 85 3.18 -0.35 -35.22
CA SER A 85 2.80 -0.42 -36.63
C SER A 85 1.82 -1.57 -36.82
N ASP A 86 0.62 -1.27 -37.29
CA ASP A 86 -0.39 -2.27 -37.64
C ASP A 86 -0.79 -2.07 -39.11
N ARG A 87 -0.53 -3.09 -39.93
CA ARG A 87 -0.86 -3.11 -41.38
C ARG A 87 -0.45 -1.83 -42.13
N GLY A 88 0.70 -1.25 -41.80
CA GLY A 88 1.24 -0.04 -42.45
C GLY A 88 0.73 1.28 -41.88
N THR A 89 -0.15 1.26 -40.87
CA THR A 89 -0.57 2.44 -40.11
C THR A 89 0.11 2.45 -38.75
N THR A 90 0.72 3.57 -38.37
CA THR A 90 1.27 3.76 -37.02
C THR A 90 0.18 4.23 -36.08
N LYS A 91 -0.02 3.51 -34.97
CA LYS A 91 -0.90 3.93 -33.87
C LYS A 91 -0.10 4.00 -32.56
N ARG A 92 -0.51 4.88 -31.66
CA ARG A 92 0.02 4.93 -30.30
C ARG A 92 -0.89 4.14 -29.38
N VAL A 93 -0.30 3.27 -28.58
CA VAL A 93 -1.03 2.41 -27.64
C VAL A 93 -0.41 2.53 -26.27
N LEU A 94 -1.25 2.60 -25.24
CA LEU A 94 -0.85 2.40 -23.86
C LEU A 94 -0.26 0.99 -23.72
N ARG A 95 0.81 0.85 -22.93
CA ARG A 95 1.33 -0.46 -22.56
C ARG A 95 0.30 -1.15 -21.69
N THR A 96 -0.26 -2.24 -22.18
CA THR A 96 -1.29 -3.02 -21.48
C THR A 96 -0.71 -4.23 -20.74
N GLU A 97 0.59 -4.48 -20.90
CA GLU A 97 1.30 -5.65 -20.38
C GLU A 97 2.21 -5.22 -19.21
N GLY A 98 1.76 -5.49 -17.99
CA GLY A 98 2.49 -5.26 -16.74
C GLY A 98 2.72 -3.79 -16.36
N GLY A 99 3.14 -3.61 -15.10
CA GLY A 99 3.61 -2.33 -14.58
C GLY A 99 2.59 -1.21 -14.53
N TRP A 100 3.09 0.03 -14.43
CA TRP A 100 2.23 1.21 -14.39
C TRP A 100 1.38 1.38 -15.65
N GLY A 101 1.85 0.90 -16.80
CA GLY A 101 1.06 0.92 -18.04
C GLY A 101 -0.22 0.10 -17.90
N ALA A 102 -0.10 -1.15 -17.42
CA ALA A 102 -1.26 -2.02 -17.22
C ALA A 102 -2.22 -1.47 -16.17
N ARG A 103 -1.72 -0.95 -15.05
CA ARG A 103 -2.58 -0.31 -14.02
C ARG A 103 -3.37 0.88 -14.58
N VAL A 104 -2.73 1.74 -15.36
CA VAL A 104 -3.43 2.85 -16.04
C VAL A 104 -4.40 2.36 -17.11
N HIS A 105 -4.08 1.25 -17.78
CA HIS A 105 -4.96 0.65 -18.78
C HIS A 105 -6.21 0.03 -18.15
N GLU A 106 -6.08 -0.65 -17.02
CA GLU A 106 -7.19 -1.19 -16.25
C GLU A 106 -8.10 -0.05 -15.76
N ALA A 107 -7.53 1.00 -15.19
CA ALA A 107 -8.29 2.20 -14.80
C ALA A 107 -8.99 2.87 -16.00
N LEU A 108 -8.38 2.87 -17.19
CA LEU A 108 -9.02 3.37 -18.41
C LEU A 108 -10.20 2.50 -18.84
N ILE A 109 -10.10 1.17 -18.70
CA ILE A 109 -11.19 0.25 -19.01
C ILE A 109 -12.35 0.46 -18.04
N GLU A 110 -12.07 0.45 -16.73
CA GLU A 110 -13.09 0.67 -15.69
C GLU A 110 -13.79 2.02 -15.89
N TYR A 111 -13.01 3.09 -16.07
CA TYR A 111 -13.56 4.42 -16.32
C TYR A 111 -14.41 4.48 -17.61
N ALA A 112 -14.02 3.78 -18.68
CA ALA A 112 -14.79 3.73 -19.91
C ALA A 112 -16.07 2.89 -19.80
N ASP A 113 -16.07 1.87 -18.93
CA ASP A 113 -17.24 1.04 -18.64
C ASP A 113 -18.22 1.81 -17.74
N ASP A 114 -17.74 2.51 -16.70
CA ASP A 114 -18.54 3.41 -15.87
C ASP A 114 -19.26 4.48 -16.71
N LEU A 115 -18.54 5.14 -17.62
CA LEU A 115 -19.13 6.14 -18.51
C LEU A 115 -20.21 5.56 -19.43
N ARG A 116 -20.14 4.27 -19.77
CA ARG A 116 -21.13 3.60 -20.64
C ARG A 116 -22.43 3.30 -19.88
N ASP A 117 -22.33 3.10 -18.57
CA ASP A 117 -23.48 2.80 -17.71
C ASP A 117 -24.19 4.08 -17.22
N MET A 118 -23.58 5.25 -17.42
CA MET A 118 -24.16 6.59 -17.19
C MET A 118 -24.99 7.06 -18.38
N ASP A 119 -25.85 8.06 -18.18
CA ASP A 119 -26.43 8.80 -19.30
C ASP A 119 -25.42 9.79 -19.91
N ASP A 120 -25.70 10.25 -21.13
CA ASP A 120 -24.80 11.13 -21.89
C ASP A 120 -24.46 12.44 -21.17
N GLU A 121 -25.38 12.99 -20.36
CA GLU A 121 -25.16 14.27 -19.66
C GLU A 121 -24.21 14.06 -18.48
N ASP A 122 -24.49 13.07 -17.65
CA ASP A 122 -23.67 12.69 -16.49
C ASP A 122 -22.26 12.24 -16.93
N ALA A 123 -22.17 11.45 -18.00
CA ALA A 123 -20.90 10.97 -18.54
C ALA A 123 -20.00 12.12 -19.03
N ARG A 124 -20.60 13.18 -19.60
CA ARG A 124 -19.86 14.39 -20.00
C ARG A 124 -19.40 15.18 -18.80
N GLU A 125 -20.27 15.37 -17.80
CA GLU A 125 -19.90 16.08 -16.56
C GLU A 125 -18.72 15.37 -15.88
N ARG A 126 -18.80 14.04 -15.75
CA ARG A 126 -17.74 13.20 -15.18
C ARG A 126 -16.40 13.32 -15.91
N LEU A 127 -16.41 13.43 -17.24
CA LEU A 127 -15.21 13.68 -18.05
C LEU A 127 -14.64 15.08 -17.83
N MET A 128 -15.50 16.09 -17.64
CA MET A 128 -15.09 17.48 -17.44
C MET A 128 -14.55 17.76 -16.03
N GLU A 129 -14.76 16.88 -15.06
CA GLU A 129 -14.08 16.93 -13.76
C GLU A 129 -12.56 16.72 -13.88
N LEU A 130 -12.10 16.11 -14.98
CA LEU A 130 -10.68 15.87 -15.23
C LEU A 130 -10.00 17.11 -15.82
N ASP A 131 -8.87 17.48 -15.22
CA ASP A 131 -8.08 18.62 -15.66
C ASP A 131 -7.71 18.54 -17.15
N GLY A 132 -8.12 19.56 -17.90
CA GLY A 132 -7.81 19.68 -19.32
C GLY A 132 -8.80 18.98 -20.27
N ILE A 133 -9.92 18.45 -19.77
CA ILE A 133 -11.03 17.97 -20.59
C ILE A 133 -12.19 18.98 -20.50
N GLY A 134 -12.53 19.60 -21.62
CA GLY A 134 -13.72 20.46 -21.72
C GLY A 134 -14.79 19.81 -22.59
N GLU A 135 -15.96 20.44 -22.68
CA GLU A 135 -17.18 19.92 -23.34
C GLU A 135 -16.90 19.23 -24.68
N GLY A 136 -16.29 19.92 -25.65
CA GLY A 136 -16.02 19.33 -26.97
C GLY A 136 -15.04 18.15 -26.96
N ARG A 137 -14.13 18.08 -25.98
CA ARG A 137 -13.27 16.89 -25.79
C ARG A 137 -14.05 15.75 -25.15
N ALA A 138 -14.91 16.03 -24.18
CA ALA A 138 -15.77 15.03 -23.56
C ALA A 138 -16.68 14.38 -24.62
N GLU A 139 -17.33 15.17 -25.48
CA GLU A 139 -18.12 14.67 -26.61
C GLU A 139 -17.31 13.76 -27.55
N THR A 140 -16.08 14.17 -27.86
CA THR A 140 -15.20 13.40 -28.75
C THR A 140 -14.80 12.06 -28.12
N ILE A 141 -14.50 12.05 -26.82
CA ILE A 141 -14.12 10.85 -26.06
C ILE A 141 -15.29 9.88 -25.99
N LEU A 142 -16.47 10.32 -25.55
CA LEU A 142 -17.66 9.46 -25.45
C LEU A 142 -18.03 8.86 -26.79
N GLY A 143 -18.12 9.69 -27.83
CA GLY A 143 -18.42 9.20 -29.16
C GLY A 143 -17.36 8.21 -29.68
N ALA A 144 -16.09 8.35 -29.29
CA ALA A 144 -15.05 7.38 -29.64
C ALA A 144 -15.22 6.05 -28.90
N PHE A 145 -15.57 6.09 -27.61
CA PHE A 145 -15.80 4.92 -26.77
C PHE A 145 -17.03 4.12 -27.22
N GLU A 146 -18.10 4.80 -27.65
CA GLU A 146 -19.29 4.19 -28.22
C GLU A 146 -19.03 3.55 -29.59
N ARG A 147 -18.39 4.29 -30.51
CA ARG A 147 -18.16 3.82 -31.88
C ARG A 147 -17.14 2.69 -31.96
N ASN A 148 -16.16 2.67 -31.05
CA ASN A 148 -15.08 1.68 -31.08
C ASN A 148 -14.60 1.30 -29.67
N PRO A 149 -15.40 0.57 -28.89
CA PRO A 149 -15.02 0.12 -27.55
C PRO A 149 -13.80 -0.80 -27.56
N THR A 150 -13.62 -1.57 -28.64
CA THR A 150 -12.44 -2.44 -28.82
C THR A 150 -11.15 -1.63 -28.83
N ALA A 151 -11.13 -0.45 -29.45
CA ALA A 151 -9.92 0.38 -29.48
C ALA A 151 -9.47 0.83 -28.07
N VAL A 152 -10.41 1.10 -27.16
CA VAL A 152 -10.11 1.40 -25.74
C VAL A 152 -9.50 0.19 -25.06
N ARG A 153 -10.10 -1.00 -25.24
CA ARG A 153 -9.59 -2.26 -24.69
C ARG A 153 -8.19 -2.61 -25.22
N GLU A 154 -7.87 -2.25 -26.46
CA GLU A 154 -6.52 -2.38 -27.04
C GLU A 154 -5.54 -1.30 -26.57
N GLY A 155 -5.97 -0.35 -25.74
CA GLY A 155 -5.15 0.77 -25.26
C GLY A 155 -4.87 1.82 -26.34
N ASN A 156 -5.62 1.88 -27.44
CA ASN A 156 -5.38 2.83 -28.52
C ASN A 156 -5.74 4.27 -28.13
N VAL A 157 -4.72 5.05 -27.79
CA VAL A 157 -4.87 6.43 -27.32
C VAL A 157 -5.12 7.44 -28.45
N GLU A 158 -5.15 7.00 -29.71
CA GLU A 158 -5.52 7.85 -30.85
C GLU A 158 -7.01 7.76 -31.21
N ALA A 159 -7.74 6.78 -30.68
CA ALA A 159 -9.13 6.49 -31.08
C ALA A 159 -10.12 7.66 -30.82
N GLY A 160 -9.84 8.49 -29.80
CA GLY A 160 -10.58 9.72 -29.50
C GLY A 160 -9.72 10.98 -29.56
N GLY A 161 -8.63 10.95 -30.34
CA GLY A 161 -7.74 12.08 -30.57
C GLY A 161 -7.01 12.57 -29.30
N PRO A 162 -6.63 13.88 -29.24
CA PRO A 162 -5.91 14.44 -28.10
C PRO A 162 -6.64 14.33 -26.76
N GLY A 163 -7.97 14.17 -26.76
CA GLY A 163 -8.77 14.02 -25.55
C GLY A 163 -8.42 12.74 -24.79
N VAL A 164 -8.33 11.61 -25.47
CA VAL A 164 -7.99 10.32 -24.83
C VAL A 164 -6.59 10.33 -24.23
N ARG A 165 -5.63 11.02 -24.85
CA ARG A 165 -4.30 11.19 -24.24
C ARG A 165 -4.34 11.98 -22.94
N ARG A 166 -5.15 13.04 -22.88
CA ARG A 166 -5.35 13.82 -21.64
C ARG A 166 -6.04 12.96 -20.57
N LEU A 167 -7.04 12.18 -20.95
CA LEU A 167 -7.68 11.22 -20.07
C LEU A 167 -6.66 10.22 -19.50
N VAL A 168 -5.82 9.61 -20.33
CA VAL A 168 -4.76 8.68 -19.88
C VAL A 168 -3.79 9.37 -18.92
N SER A 169 -3.37 10.61 -19.19
CA SER A 169 -2.51 11.35 -18.25
C SER A 169 -3.20 11.64 -16.92
N ALA A 170 -4.50 11.98 -16.93
CA ALA A 170 -5.28 12.24 -15.72
C ALA A 170 -5.48 10.96 -14.91
N LEU A 171 -5.82 9.85 -15.57
CA LEU A 171 -5.92 8.53 -14.95
C LEU A 171 -4.57 8.06 -14.41
N ALA A 172 -3.47 8.29 -15.11
CA ALA A 172 -2.13 7.99 -14.60
C ALA A 172 -1.85 8.75 -13.29
N ALA A 173 -2.18 10.04 -13.22
CA ALA A 173 -2.03 10.80 -11.98
C ALA A 173 -2.90 10.23 -10.84
N GLN A 174 -4.15 9.86 -11.13
CA GLN A 174 -5.05 9.24 -10.13
C GLN A 174 -4.51 7.88 -9.64
N VAL A 175 -4.17 6.99 -10.56
CA VAL A 175 -3.62 5.65 -10.29
C VAL A 175 -2.34 5.75 -9.45
N THR A 176 -1.41 6.65 -9.79
CA THR A 176 -0.20 6.83 -8.96
C THR A 176 -0.50 7.39 -7.56
N ALA A 177 -1.57 8.16 -7.39
CA ALA A 177 -1.96 8.67 -6.09
C ALA A 177 -2.54 7.59 -5.16
N THR A 178 -3.13 6.53 -5.72
CA THR A 178 -3.82 5.46 -4.95
C THR A 178 -3.02 4.17 -4.84
N ASP A 179 -2.31 3.80 -5.90
CA ASP A 179 -1.80 2.42 -6.08
C ASP A 179 -0.33 2.28 -5.69
N THR A 180 0.33 3.37 -5.33
CA THR A 180 1.72 3.32 -4.87
C THR A 180 1.88 2.56 -3.56
N ALA A 181 3.04 1.94 -3.39
CA ALA A 181 3.45 1.30 -2.15
C ALA A 181 4.32 2.27 -1.33
N PRO A 182 3.82 2.84 -0.21
CA PRO A 182 4.57 3.79 0.60
C PRO A 182 5.61 3.08 1.48
N ILE A 183 6.72 2.68 0.86
CA ILE A 183 7.86 2.05 1.55
C ILE A 183 8.88 3.07 2.07
N ASP A 184 9.64 2.66 3.08
CA ASP A 184 10.76 3.43 3.63
C ASP A 184 12.02 3.24 2.76
N GLU A 185 12.36 4.27 1.97
CA GLU A 185 13.46 4.24 1.00
C GLU A 185 14.82 3.86 1.64
N PRO A 186 15.25 4.48 2.76
CA PRO A 186 16.46 4.06 3.49
C PRO A 186 16.52 2.58 3.88
N VAL A 187 15.37 1.90 4.08
CA VAL A 187 15.36 0.47 4.43
C VAL A 187 15.74 -0.37 3.22
N THR A 188 15.32 0.03 2.03
CA THR A 188 15.53 -0.73 0.79
C THR A 188 16.88 -0.45 0.15
N THR A 189 17.34 0.80 0.19
CA THR A 189 18.58 1.25 -0.46
C THR A 189 19.85 0.88 0.33
N ASP A 190 19.77 0.78 1.66
CA ASP A 190 20.90 0.44 2.51
C ASP A 190 21.30 -1.05 2.40
N THR A 191 22.43 -1.29 1.71
CA THR A 191 23.02 -2.64 1.54
C THR A 191 23.60 -3.25 2.82
N ARG A 192 23.65 -2.52 3.93
CA ARG A 192 24.18 -2.99 5.23
C ARG A 192 23.15 -2.88 6.36
N ARG A 193 21.86 -2.89 6.01
CA ARG A 193 20.77 -2.71 6.97
C ARG A 193 20.72 -3.86 7.97
N LEU A 194 20.55 -3.52 9.24
CA LEU A 194 20.18 -4.48 10.28
C LEU A 194 18.68 -4.71 10.23
N ILE A 195 18.27 -5.97 10.12
CA ILE A 195 16.88 -6.39 10.11
C ILE A 195 16.56 -7.01 11.48
N ARG A 196 15.39 -6.68 12.02
CA ARG A 196 14.92 -7.28 13.27
C ARG A 196 14.70 -8.78 13.05
N LEU A 197 15.29 -9.59 13.92
CA LEU A 197 15.21 -11.05 13.81
C LEU A 197 13.75 -11.52 14.06
N PRO A 198 13.14 -12.27 13.13
CA PRO A 198 11.82 -12.84 13.37
C PRO A 198 11.79 -13.77 14.58
N GLY A 199 10.67 -13.78 15.30
CA GLY A 199 10.48 -14.48 16.58
C GLY A 199 10.99 -13.72 17.81
N THR A 200 11.62 -12.55 17.65
CA THR A 200 12.03 -11.71 18.80
C THR A 200 10.92 -10.78 19.28
N LEU A 201 11.12 -10.11 20.41
CA LEU A 201 10.21 -9.07 20.90
C LEU A 201 10.59 -7.70 20.36
N HIS A 202 9.59 -6.94 19.94
CA HIS A 202 9.76 -5.54 19.57
C HIS A 202 9.76 -4.66 20.82
N GLY A 203 10.90 -4.03 21.11
CA GLY A 203 11.11 -3.27 22.36
C GLY A 203 10.17 -2.08 22.60
N GLY A 204 9.50 -1.57 21.56
CA GLY A 204 8.55 -0.45 21.68
C GLY A 204 7.09 -0.85 21.88
N SER A 205 6.77 -2.15 21.87
CA SER A 205 5.40 -2.66 21.99
C SER A 205 5.30 -3.94 22.83
N GLY A 206 6.39 -4.69 22.98
CA GLY A 206 6.36 -6.01 23.61
C GLY A 206 5.70 -7.09 22.74
N LEU A 207 5.34 -6.80 21.49
CA LEU A 207 4.78 -7.77 20.55
C LEU A 207 5.88 -8.60 19.87
N VAL A 208 5.52 -9.79 19.41
CA VAL A 208 6.39 -10.68 18.64
C VAL A 208 6.57 -10.14 17.22
N VAL A 209 7.79 -10.29 16.70
CA VAL A 209 8.13 -10.05 15.31
C VAL A 209 7.75 -11.31 14.52
N THR A 210 6.54 -11.34 14.00
CA THR A 210 5.91 -12.57 13.52
C THR A 210 6.11 -12.74 12.00
N PRO A 211 6.81 -13.80 11.53
CA PRO A 211 6.68 -14.24 10.14
C PRO A 211 5.23 -14.58 9.82
N ILE A 212 4.78 -14.26 8.62
CA ILE A 212 3.39 -14.51 8.21
C ILE A 212 3.44 -15.25 6.88
N GLU A 213 2.77 -16.40 6.81
CA GLU A 213 2.59 -17.12 5.56
C GLU A 213 1.62 -16.35 4.65
N ARG A 214 1.78 -16.48 3.32
CA ARG A 214 1.01 -15.68 2.36
C ARG A 214 -0.49 -15.89 2.50
N GLU A 215 -0.91 -17.12 2.73
CA GLU A 215 -2.31 -17.52 2.86
C GLU A 215 -2.96 -16.99 4.15
N GLU A 216 -2.15 -16.80 5.20
CA GLU A 216 -2.61 -16.30 6.50
C GLU A 216 -2.62 -14.78 6.58
N LEU A 217 -1.97 -14.11 5.62
CA LEU A 217 -1.76 -12.66 5.68
C LEU A 217 -3.07 -11.89 5.75
N ALA A 218 -4.11 -12.28 5.01
CA ALA A 218 -5.41 -11.61 5.00
C ALA A 218 -6.08 -11.61 6.40
N ASP A 219 -5.94 -12.70 7.13
CA ASP A 219 -6.59 -12.92 8.43
C ASP A 219 -5.74 -12.52 9.64
N PHE A 220 -4.43 -12.32 9.45
CA PHE A 220 -3.51 -11.92 10.52
C PHE A 220 -3.93 -10.63 11.24
N ASP A 221 -4.15 -10.71 12.55
CA ASP A 221 -4.43 -9.60 13.47
C ASP A 221 -3.21 -9.34 14.38
N PRO A 222 -2.43 -8.26 14.14
CA PRO A 222 -1.25 -7.98 14.94
C PRO A 222 -1.54 -7.74 16.43
N LEU A 223 -2.76 -7.35 16.80
CA LEU A 223 -3.14 -7.09 18.19
C LEU A 223 -3.58 -8.36 18.92
N ARG A 224 -3.65 -9.50 18.22
CA ARG A 224 -3.93 -10.82 18.77
C ARG A 224 -2.78 -11.78 18.53
N ASP A 225 -2.43 -11.97 17.26
CA ASP A 225 -1.53 -13.04 16.81
C ASP A 225 -0.06 -12.73 17.11
N ALA A 226 0.29 -11.46 17.32
CA ALA A 226 1.63 -11.06 17.75
C ALA A 226 1.76 -10.89 19.27
N VAL A 227 0.72 -11.21 20.06
CA VAL A 227 0.80 -11.18 21.52
C VAL A 227 1.59 -12.41 22.01
N PRO A 228 2.69 -12.25 22.77
CA PRO A 228 3.44 -13.40 23.25
C PRO A 228 2.62 -14.22 24.26
N ASP A 229 2.48 -15.54 24.04
CA ASP A 229 1.82 -16.47 24.97
C ASP A 229 2.35 -16.35 26.40
N ARG A 230 3.63 -16.01 26.54
CA ARG A 230 4.29 -15.83 27.83
C ARG A 230 3.64 -14.76 28.71
N PHE A 231 3.00 -13.77 28.10
CA PHE A 231 2.35 -12.64 28.79
C PHE A 231 0.84 -12.85 28.98
N VAL A 232 0.32 -14.03 28.64
CA VAL A 232 -1.10 -14.38 28.81
C VAL A 232 -1.29 -15.17 30.11
N GLY A 233 -2.41 -14.91 30.79
CA GLY A 233 -2.81 -15.64 32.02
C GLY A 233 -2.12 -15.17 33.31
N ARG A 234 -1.40 -14.05 33.27
CA ARG A 234 -0.72 -13.45 34.41
C ARG A 234 -1.10 -11.99 34.55
N GLU A 235 -1.00 -11.48 35.76
CA GLU A 235 -1.20 -10.07 36.05
C GLU A 235 0.06 -9.45 36.62
N ILE A 236 0.29 -8.18 36.28
CA ILE A 236 1.38 -7.38 36.82
C ILE A 236 0.85 -6.06 37.36
N ARG A 237 1.58 -5.51 38.33
CA ARG A 237 1.31 -4.16 38.84
C ARG A 237 2.09 -3.12 38.05
N ILE A 238 1.38 -2.13 37.54
CA ILE A 238 1.94 -0.97 36.85
C ILE A 238 1.48 0.32 37.53
N GLU A 239 2.17 1.41 37.23
CA GLU A 239 1.80 2.75 37.62
C GLU A 239 1.81 3.66 36.38
N THR A 240 0.77 4.49 36.24
CA THR A 240 0.67 5.50 35.18
C THR A 240 0.20 6.83 35.78
N ASP A 241 0.56 7.94 35.14
CA ASP A 241 0.19 9.28 35.61
C ASP A 241 -1.12 9.79 34.99
N VAL A 242 -1.67 9.06 34.02
CA VAL A 242 -2.74 9.49 33.13
C VAL A 242 -3.63 8.31 32.76
N ASP A 243 -4.93 8.57 32.54
CA ASP A 243 -5.85 7.55 32.05
C ASP A 243 -5.34 6.96 30.74
N ARG A 244 -5.42 5.62 30.65
CA ARG A 244 -5.10 4.85 29.45
C ARG A 244 -6.15 3.79 29.20
N THR A 245 -6.33 3.44 27.94
CA THR A 245 -7.11 2.29 27.52
C THR A 245 -6.31 1.53 26.48
N VAL A 246 -6.16 0.22 26.69
CA VAL A 246 -5.46 -0.69 25.78
C VAL A 246 -6.47 -1.70 25.28
N GLU A 247 -6.48 -1.91 23.96
CA GLU A 247 -7.21 -2.99 23.31
C GLU A 247 -6.18 -3.94 22.72
N LEU A 248 -5.99 -5.09 23.36
CA LEU A 248 -4.96 -6.07 23.00
C LEU A 248 -5.41 -7.47 23.43
N ASN A 249 -5.07 -8.48 22.63
CA ASN A 249 -5.47 -9.87 22.85
C ASN A 249 -7.01 -10.09 22.93
N GLY A 250 -7.79 -9.23 22.26
CA GLY A 250 -9.25 -9.25 22.34
C GLY A 250 -9.84 -8.72 23.64
N GLU A 251 -9.02 -8.13 24.53
CA GLU A 251 -9.45 -7.55 25.79
C GLU A 251 -9.28 -6.02 25.78
N ARG A 252 -10.23 -5.33 26.43
CA ARG A 252 -10.17 -3.87 26.66
C ARG A 252 -9.81 -3.60 28.11
N VAL A 253 -8.60 -3.10 28.35
CA VAL A 253 -8.06 -2.82 29.68
C VAL A 253 -8.00 -1.31 29.90
N ARG A 254 -8.79 -0.79 30.85
CA ARG A 254 -8.70 0.59 31.31
C ARG A 254 -7.72 0.68 32.49
N VAL A 255 -6.84 1.67 32.45
CA VAL A 255 -5.84 1.93 33.49
C VAL A 255 -6.02 3.37 33.96
N GLU A 256 -6.22 3.55 35.27
CA GLU A 256 -6.44 4.85 35.89
C GLU A 256 -5.11 5.42 36.43
N PRO A 257 -5.02 6.73 36.74
CA PRO A 257 -3.82 7.32 37.31
C PRO A 257 -3.50 6.69 38.68
N GLY A 258 -2.24 6.37 38.90
CA GLY A 258 -1.76 5.61 40.05
C GLY A 258 -1.53 4.14 39.75
N ARG A 259 -1.69 3.30 40.78
CA ARG A 259 -1.28 1.88 40.74
C ARG A 259 -2.42 0.98 40.32
N ASN A 260 -2.19 0.18 39.30
CA ASN A 260 -3.17 -0.73 38.73
C ASN A 260 -2.59 -2.15 38.66
N THR A 261 -3.47 -3.15 38.79
CA THR A 261 -3.15 -4.54 38.45
C THR A 261 -3.82 -4.85 37.12
N VAL A 262 -3.05 -5.27 36.14
CA VAL A 262 -3.50 -5.48 34.75
C VAL A 262 -2.94 -6.79 34.20
N PRO A 263 -3.53 -7.38 33.16
CA PRO A 263 -2.92 -8.48 32.42
C PRO A 263 -1.49 -8.15 31.97
N GLU A 264 -0.59 -9.13 32.03
CA GLU A 264 0.84 -8.93 31.74
C GLU A 264 1.07 -8.38 30.33
N PHE A 265 0.34 -8.87 29.32
CA PHE A 265 0.43 -8.33 27.96
C PHE A 265 0.12 -6.83 27.87
N ALA A 266 -0.92 -6.37 28.57
CA ALA A 266 -1.35 -4.97 28.54
C ALA A 266 -0.35 -4.08 29.29
N GLY A 267 0.14 -4.56 30.44
CA GLY A 267 1.13 -3.83 31.23
C GLY A 267 2.48 -3.73 30.52
N VAL A 268 2.96 -4.82 29.89
CA VAL A 268 4.21 -4.80 29.08
C VAL A 268 4.05 -3.86 27.88
N PHE A 269 2.90 -3.91 27.19
CA PHE A 269 2.62 -3.02 26.05
C PHE A 269 2.69 -1.54 26.43
N LEU A 270 2.06 -1.15 27.53
CA LEU A 270 2.11 0.23 28.04
C LEU A 270 3.52 0.64 28.49
N MET A 271 4.23 -0.24 29.20
CA MET A 271 5.60 0.04 29.64
C MET A 271 6.57 0.19 28.47
N ALA A 272 6.45 -0.65 27.43
CA ALA A 272 7.29 -0.59 26.24
C ALA A 272 7.11 0.73 25.45
N ARG A 273 5.93 1.36 25.57
CA ARG A 273 5.60 2.65 24.97
C ARG A 273 5.93 3.85 25.87
N GLY A 274 6.46 3.60 27.08
CA GLY A 274 6.73 4.65 28.07
C GLY A 274 5.47 5.25 28.70
N GLU A 275 4.32 4.60 28.58
CA GLU A 275 3.02 5.09 29.06
C GLU A 275 2.69 4.60 30.48
N ALA A 276 3.46 3.63 30.97
CA ALA A 276 3.40 3.14 32.35
C ALA A 276 4.79 2.71 32.82
N ARG A 277 4.94 2.50 34.13
CA ARG A 277 6.14 1.92 34.75
C ARG A 277 5.79 0.76 35.65
N LYS A 278 6.74 -0.16 35.88
CA LYS A 278 6.57 -1.26 36.81
C LYS A 278 6.38 -0.69 38.23
N ALA A 279 5.30 -1.09 38.90
CA ALA A 279 5.12 -0.73 40.31
C ALA A 279 6.09 -1.52 41.20
N PRO A 280 6.57 -0.95 42.32
CA PRO A 280 7.49 -1.64 43.23
C PRO A 280 6.92 -2.98 43.69
N GLU A 281 7.76 -4.02 43.65
CA GLU A 281 7.46 -5.29 44.30
C GLU A 281 7.59 -5.07 45.82
N ARG A 282 6.53 -5.43 46.56
CA ARG A 282 6.52 -5.32 48.03
C ARG A 282 7.34 -6.43 48.65
#